data_AF-A0A5D2LMA8-F1
#
_entry.id   AF-A0A5D2LMA8-F1
#
_cell.length_a   1.000
_cell.length_b   1.000
_cell.length_c   1.000
_cell.angle_alpha   90.00
_cell.angle_beta   90.00
_cell.angle_gamma   90.00
#
_symmetry.space_group_name_H-M   'P 1'
#
loop_
_entity.id
_entity.type
_entity.pdbx_description
1 polymer ?
#
loop_
_entity_poly.entity_id
_entity_poly.type
_entity_poly.pdbx_seq_one_letter_code
_entity_poly.pdbx_strand_id
1 'polypeptide(L)'
;MRSLSFLSMEYLFLLMSILSQCLKFGSGTAAVVHAGNGDGVQPLSKIAIHKAVYALHENASVKAHPLVLGTKAERDGSNEYSNYQPGSLNTTDQLIKDLKNIDIVFHIGDITYANGYISQWDQFTSQVERIASTVPYMIASGNHERDAPNSGSFYDGNDSGGECGVIAETMFYVPAENRAKFWYSTDYGMFHFCIADSEHDWREGSEQYKFIEKCLASADRRKQPWLIFVAHRVLGYSSSYWKDASFGEPMGRESLQGLWQKYKVDIAFFGHIHNYERTCPVYQGQCMHVGKSHYSGTVNGTIHVVVGGGGSHLSAFGPTQTSWSLYKDSDFGFVKLTAYNHSSLLFEYKKSSDGNVYDSFTISRDYRDVLACVHDGCEPTTLGS
;
A
#
# COMPACT_ATOMS: atom_id res chain seq x y z
N MET A 1 41.43 -3.69 -61.13
CA MET A 1 41.35 -2.36 -61.80
C MET A 1 40.19 -1.58 -61.20
N ARG A 2 39.96 -0.35 -61.68
CA ARG A 2 38.83 0.57 -61.37
C ARG A 2 37.46 -0.14 -61.27
N SER A 3 36.45 0.33 -60.51
CA SER A 3 36.34 1.56 -59.69
C SER A 3 35.18 1.47 -58.69
N LEU A 4 35.27 2.22 -57.58
CA LEU A 4 34.12 2.57 -56.72
C LEU A 4 33.33 3.73 -57.32
N SER A 5 32.01 3.80 -57.08
CA SER A 5 31.16 4.92 -57.50
C SER A 5 29.93 5.13 -56.59
N PHE A 6 29.89 6.30 -55.95
CA PHE A 6 28.69 7.06 -55.55
C PHE A 6 27.52 6.33 -54.87
N LEU A 7 27.61 6.11 -53.55
CA LEU A 7 26.45 6.09 -52.65
C LEU A 7 26.85 6.28 -51.17
N SER A 8 27.54 7.39 -50.88
CA SER A 8 28.02 7.72 -49.53
C SER A 8 28.23 9.24 -49.30
N MET A 9 27.26 10.08 -49.66
CA MET A 9 27.44 11.55 -49.57
C MET A 9 26.19 12.37 -49.17
N GLU A 10 25.15 11.76 -48.61
CA GLU A 10 23.96 12.50 -48.11
C GLU A 10 23.90 12.61 -46.56
N TYR A 11 24.73 11.84 -45.84
CA TYR A 11 24.73 11.83 -44.36
C TYR A 11 25.71 12.82 -43.69
N LEU A 12 26.28 13.76 -44.44
CA LEU A 12 27.29 14.72 -43.93
C LEU A 12 26.97 16.20 -44.18
N PHE A 13 25.74 16.52 -44.58
CA PHE A 13 25.32 17.90 -44.93
C PHE A 13 24.22 18.51 -44.03
N LEU A 14 23.78 17.81 -42.98
CA LEU A 14 22.74 18.30 -42.05
C LEU A 14 23.25 18.56 -40.62
N LEU A 15 24.58 18.70 -40.45
CA LEU A 15 25.25 18.81 -39.13
C LEU A 15 26.15 20.05 -38.98
N MET A 16 26.09 21.00 -39.92
CA MET A 16 26.79 22.30 -39.84
C MET A 16 25.90 23.47 -40.29
N SER A 17 24.71 23.57 -39.69
CA SER A 17 23.78 24.70 -39.87
C SER A 17 23.67 25.59 -38.61
N ILE A 18 24.76 25.67 -37.83
CA ILE A 18 24.93 26.59 -36.70
C ILE A 18 26.27 27.33 -36.92
N LEU A 19 26.37 28.57 -36.45
CA LEU A 19 27.48 29.52 -36.62
C LEU A 19 27.74 30.03 -38.06
N SER A 20 27.05 31.12 -38.45
CA SER A 20 27.70 32.32 -39.05
C SER A 20 26.71 33.47 -39.33
N GLN A 21 26.18 34.11 -38.29
CA GLN A 21 25.52 35.43 -38.41
C GLN A 21 25.93 36.36 -37.25
N CYS A 22 27.15 36.89 -37.31
CA CYS A 22 27.61 37.99 -36.45
C CYS A 22 28.90 38.61 -37.01
N LEU A 23 28.84 39.85 -37.55
CA LEU A 23 29.93 40.85 -37.51
C LEU A 23 29.62 42.15 -38.31
N LYS A 24 30.08 43.29 -37.75
CA LYS A 24 30.16 44.67 -38.32
C LYS A 24 28.81 45.41 -38.46
N PHE A 25 28.64 46.68 -38.06
CA PHE A 25 29.43 47.67 -37.29
C PHE A 25 28.51 48.19 -36.13
N GLY A 26 28.94 48.76 -34.99
CA GLY A 26 29.91 49.83 -34.71
C GLY A 26 29.14 51.16 -34.42
N SER A 27 29.45 52.01 -33.43
CA SER A 27 30.58 52.06 -32.48
C SER A 27 30.35 53.05 -31.31
N GLY A 28 31.06 52.89 -30.18
CA GLY A 28 31.25 53.91 -29.12
C GLY A 28 30.62 53.55 -27.76
N THR A 29 31.26 53.77 -26.60
CA THR A 29 32.60 54.30 -26.26
C THR A 29 33.23 53.57 -25.05
N ALA A 30 34.50 53.83 -24.74
CA ALA A 30 35.32 53.13 -23.72
C ALA A 30 34.94 53.50 -22.25
N ALA A 31 34.94 52.57 -21.29
CA ALA A 31 36.03 52.18 -20.35
C ALA A 31 36.51 53.28 -19.36
N VAL A 32 36.92 53.00 -18.11
CA VAL A 32 37.16 51.70 -17.40
C VAL A 32 36.13 51.51 -16.24
N VAL A 33 36.31 50.98 -15.01
CA VAL A 33 37.42 50.53 -14.12
C VAL A 33 36.95 49.32 -13.26
N HIS A 34 37.85 48.57 -12.62
CA HIS A 34 37.50 47.49 -11.66
C HIS A 34 37.18 47.98 -10.24
N ALA A 35 36.24 47.30 -9.55
CA ALA A 35 36.43 46.72 -8.21
C ALA A 35 35.21 45.89 -7.76
N GLY A 36 35.41 44.84 -6.95
CA GLY A 36 34.35 44.16 -6.17
C GLY A 36 34.23 42.65 -6.38
N ASN A 37 34.53 41.87 -5.34
CA ASN A 37 34.12 40.46 -5.26
C ASN A 37 32.61 40.36 -5.04
N GLY A 38 31.96 39.41 -5.72
CA GLY A 38 30.62 38.96 -5.37
C GLY A 38 30.68 37.85 -4.31
N ASP A 39 31.11 38.18 -3.10
CA ASP A 39 31.15 37.22 -1.98
C ASP A 39 29.73 36.74 -1.61
N GLY A 40 29.63 35.46 -1.23
CA GLY A 40 28.34 34.76 -1.15
C GLY A 40 27.42 35.26 -0.03
N VAL A 41 26.38 36.03 -0.40
CA VAL A 41 25.24 36.35 0.48
C VAL A 41 23.93 36.12 -0.26
N GLN A 42 23.22 35.03 0.07
CA GLN A 42 21.78 35.01 -0.13
C GLN A 42 21.13 35.93 0.92
N PRO A 43 20.39 36.99 0.55
CA PRO A 43 19.67 37.80 1.52
C PRO A 43 18.54 36.96 2.13
N LEU A 44 18.65 36.69 3.42
CA LEU A 44 17.74 35.84 4.18
C LEU A 44 16.29 36.36 4.13
N SER A 45 15.42 35.71 3.34
CA SER A 45 13.97 35.83 3.45
C SER A 45 13.40 35.08 4.68
N LYS A 46 14.16 35.02 5.77
CA LYS A 46 13.71 34.47 7.07
C LYS A 46 12.77 35.46 7.74
N ILE A 47 11.48 35.34 7.44
CA ILE A 47 10.41 36.06 8.14
C ILE A 47 10.27 35.47 9.56
N ALA A 48 11.01 36.03 10.51
CA ALA A 48 10.94 35.65 11.91
C ALA A 48 9.72 36.32 12.58
N ILE A 49 8.60 35.60 12.70
CA ILE A 49 7.40 36.07 13.40
C ILE A 49 7.63 35.98 14.92
N HIS A 50 8.35 36.96 15.47
CA HIS A 50 8.68 37.00 16.91
C HIS A 50 7.48 37.15 17.84
N LYS A 51 6.35 37.68 17.35
CA LYS A 51 5.08 37.78 18.09
C LYS A 51 3.90 37.96 17.13
N ALA A 52 3.06 36.94 17.00
CA ALA A 52 1.71 37.14 16.48
C ALA A 52 0.84 37.77 17.59
N VAL A 53 0.16 38.88 17.26
CA VAL A 53 -0.93 39.41 18.08
C VAL A 53 -2.22 39.06 17.35
N TYR A 54 -3.11 38.31 18.02
CA TYR A 54 -4.32 37.77 17.41
C TYR A 54 -5.39 38.86 17.24
N ALA A 55 -5.24 39.67 16.20
CA ALA A 55 -6.13 40.79 15.87
C ALA A 55 -7.27 40.36 14.93
N LEU A 56 -8.08 39.39 15.35
CA LEU A 56 -9.39 39.20 14.72
C LEU A 56 -10.25 40.42 15.04
N HIS A 57 -10.50 41.26 14.03
CA HIS A 57 -11.54 42.27 14.08
C HIS A 57 -12.90 41.56 14.09
N GLU A 58 -13.87 41.99 14.92
CA GLU A 58 -15.14 41.27 15.10
C GLU A 58 -15.97 41.13 13.81
N ASN A 59 -15.76 42.03 12.85
CA ASN A 59 -16.37 41.97 11.50
C ASN A 59 -15.51 41.24 10.44
N ALA A 60 -14.35 40.69 10.79
CA ALA A 60 -13.51 39.95 9.85
C ALA A 60 -14.11 38.55 9.59
N SER A 61 -14.55 38.31 8.36
CA SER A 61 -15.05 37.01 7.92
C SER A 61 -14.42 36.60 6.60
N VAL A 62 -14.01 35.33 6.51
CA VAL A 62 -13.55 34.71 5.26
C VAL A 62 -14.71 33.89 4.71
N LYS A 63 -15.28 34.33 3.58
CA LYS A 63 -16.25 33.53 2.82
C LYS A 63 -15.52 32.68 1.80
N ALA A 64 -15.16 31.45 2.20
CA ALA A 64 -14.86 30.39 1.25
C ALA A 64 -16.15 29.94 0.55
N HIS A 65 -16.08 29.73 -0.76
CA HIS A 65 -17.13 29.15 -1.58
C HIS A 65 -16.48 28.09 -2.51
N PRO A 66 -17.01 26.86 -2.63
CA PRO A 66 -18.22 26.32 -2.00
C PRO A 66 -18.15 26.21 -0.47
N LEU A 67 -19.26 25.82 0.16
CA LEU A 67 -19.42 25.86 1.63
C LEU A 67 -18.49 24.85 2.33
N VAL A 68 -17.45 25.36 3.01
CA VAL A 68 -16.44 24.56 3.74
C VAL A 68 -16.95 24.19 5.14
N LEU A 69 -18.11 23.52 5.21
CA LEU A 69 -18.68 22.95 6.44
C LEU A 69 -19.15 21.53 6.11
N GLY A 70 -18.45 20.52 6.63
CA GLY A 70 -18.46 19.18 6.05
C GLY A 70 -19.17 18.11 6.86
N THR A 71 -19.37 16.97 6.21
CA THR A 71 -20.06 15.82 6.79
C THR A 71 -19.11 14.78 7.38
N LYS A 72 -18.44 15.20 8.47
CA LYS A 72 -17.97 14.35 9.59
C LYS A 72 -16.63 13.59 9.48
N ALA A 73 -15.87 13.66 8.39
CA ALA A 73 -14.50 13.12 8.39
C ALA A 73 -13.49 14.00 9.13
N GLU A 74 -13.65 15.33 9.11
CA GLU A 74 -12.62 16.25 9.63
C GLU A 74 -12.74 16.62 11.11
N ARG A 75 -11.58 16.70 11.78
CA ARG A 75 -11.49 17.03 13.22
C ARG A 75 -11.89 18.47 13.55
N ASP A 76 -11.81 19.39 12.59
CA ASP A 76 -12.23 20.78 12.73
C ASP A 76 -13.66 21.06 12.21
N GLY A 77 -14.30 20.07 11.58
CA GLY A 77 -15.63 20.19 10.97
C GLY A 77 -15.66 20.86 9.59
N SER A 78 -14.50 21.09 8.96
CA SER A 78 -14.39 21.56 7.59
C SER A 78 -14.95 20.54 6.57
N ASN A 79 -15.01 20.94 5.29
CA ASN A 79 -15.34 20.04 4.19
C ASN A 79 -14.20 20.01 3.17
N GLU A 80 -13.96 18.84 2.61
CA GLU A 80 -12.92 18.56 1.62
C GLU A 80 -13.51 17.88 0.38
N TYR A 81 -12.69 17.62 -0.64
CA TYR A 81 -13.17 17.09 -1.92
C TYR A 81 -13.59 15.62 -1.82
N SER A 82 -12.70 14.76 -1.33
CA SER A 82 -12.91 13.31 -1.24
C SER A 82 -13.55 12.85 0.08
N ASN A 83 -14.41 13.66 0.71
CA ASN A 83 -15.00 13.41 2.05
C ASN A 83 -15.98 12.21 2.07
N TYR A 84 -15.47 10.98 2.00
CA TYR A 84 -16.25 9.74 2.00
C TYR A 84 -15.67 8.62 2.88
N GLN A 85 -14.83 8.98 3.86
CA GLN A 85 -14.17 8.08 4.82
C GLN A 85 -14.66 8.30 6.27
N PRO A 86 -15.97 8.21 6.57
CA PRO A 86 -16.52 8.57 7.88
C PRO A 86 -16.04 7.68 9.05
N GLY A 87 -15.35 6.57 8.80
CA GLY A 87 -14.68 5.77 9.83
C GLY A 87 -13.24 6.22 10.17
N SER A 88 -12.62 7.07 9.34
CA SER A 88 -11.19 7.43 9.37
C SER A 88 -10.70 7.90 10.76
N LEU A 89 -11.39 8.87 11.37
CA LEU A 89 -11.04 9.36 12.70
C LEU A 89 -11.24 8.32 13.79
N ASN A 90 -12.30 7.51 13.71
CA ASN A 90 -12.57 6.46 14.70
C ASN A 90 -11.43 5.43 14.71
N THR A 91 -11.04 4.93 13.54
CA THR A 91 -9.93 3.97 13.40
C THR A 91 -8.63 4.59 13.93
N THR A 92 -8.32 5.82 13.53
CA THR A 92 -7.14 6.57 14.00
C THR A 92 -7.14 6.73 15.52
N ASP A 93 -8.26 7.11 16.13
CA ASP A 93 -8.37 7.31 17.57
C ASP A 93 -8.33 5.99 18.36
N GLN A 94 -8.80 4.86 17.83
CA GLN A 94 -8.58 3.56 18.48
C GLN A 94 -7.11 3.12 18.41
N LEU A 95 -6.44 3.32 17.28
CA LEU A 95 -5.00 3.05 17.14
C LEU A 95 -4.18 3.91 18.10
N ILE A 96 -4.51 5.21 18.26
CA ILE A 96 -3.85 6.12 19.22
C ILE A 96 -4.12 5.69 20.67
N LYS A 97 -5.32 5.24 21.03
CA LYS A 97 -5.64 4.76 22.40
C LYS A 97 -4.89 3.48 22.76
N ASP A 98 -4.78 2.53 21.83
CA ASP A 98 -4.12 1.23 22.03
C ASP A 98 -2.62 1.25 21.67
N LEU A 99 -2.06 2.41 21.27
CA LEU A 99 -0.71 2.56 20.70
C LEU A 99 0.41 2.00 21.60
N LYS A 100 0.25 2.02 22.92
CA LYS A 100 1.21 1.43 23.87
C LYS A 100 1.31 -0.10 23.79
N ASN A 101 0.37 -0.73 23.09
CA ASN A 101 0.27 -2.16 22.84
C ASN A 101 0.25 -2.46 21.32
N ILE A 102 0.76 -1.55 20.49
CA ILE A 102 0.89 -1.70 19.03
C ILE A 102 2.34 -1.39 18.68
N ASP A 103 3.04 -2.36 18.12
CA ASP A 103 4.48 -2.26 17.85
C ASP A 103 4.82 -1.76 16.44
N ILE A 104 3.91 -1.96 15.49
CA ILE A 104 4.03 -1.66 14.06
C ILE A 104 2.63 -1.59 13.45
N VAL A 105 2.43 -0.75 12.43
CA VAL A 105 1.16 -0.60 11.69
C VAL A 105 1.40 -0.87 10.20
N PHE A 106 0.43 -1.52 9.54
CA PHE A 106 0.39 -1.71 8.09
C PHE A 106 -0.93 -1.12 7.56
N HIS A 107 -0.85 -0.11 6.68
CA HIS A 107 -2.00 0.46 5.96
C HIS A 107 -1.95 0.02 4.49
N ILE A 108 -2.85 -0.88 4.11
CA ILE A 108 -2.66 -1.76 2.95
C ILE A 108 -3.28 -1.21 1.66
N GLY A 109 -2.84 -0.01 1.25
CA GLY A 109 -3.34 0.76 0.11
C GLY A 109 -4.68 1.47 0.38
N ASP A 110 -5.05 2.39 -0.49
CA ASP A 110 -6.12 3.39 -0.31
C ASP A 110 -5.88 4.29 0.92
N ILE A 111 -4.72 4.94 0.91
CA ILE A 111 -4.11 5.62 2.06
C ILE A 111 -4.87 6.91 2.40
N THR A 112 -5.14 7.74 1.39
CA THR A 112 -5.65 9.12 1.58
C THR A 112 -6.94 9.40 0.82
N TYR A 113 -7.18 8.70 -0.30
CA TYR A 113 -8.17 9.09 -1.32
C TYR A 113 -8.02 10.53 -1.84
N ALA A 114 -6.80 11.09 -1.80
CA ALA A 114 -6.54 12.45 -2.30
C ALA A 114 -6.94 12.61 -3.78
N ASN A 115 -6.69 11.58 -4.61
CA ASN A 115 -7.20 11.49 -5.98
C ASN A 115 -6.97 12.77 -6.83
N GLY A 116 -5.79 13.39 -6.71
CA GLY A 116 -5.43 14.65 -7.37
C GLY A 116 -5.60 15.91 -6.50
N TYR A 117 -6.20 15.82 -5.31
CA TYR A 117 -6.37 16.91 -4.35
C TYR A 117 -5.24 16.91 -3.31
N ILE A 118 -4.04 17.20 -3.80
CA ILE A 118 -2.75 16.90 -3.16
C ILE A 118 -2.60 17.37 -1.71
N SER A 119 -3.29 18.45 -1.30
CA SER A 119 -3.29 18.92 0.10
C SER A 119 -3.76 17.87 1.12
N GLN A 120 -4.56 16.89 0.69
CA GLN A 120 -5.03 15.80 1.55
C GLN A 120 -3.89 14.85 2.00
N TRP A 121 -2.73 14.86 1.33
CA TRP A 121 -1.54 14.11 1.80
C TRP A 121 -0.86 14.75 3.02
N ASP A 122 -0.70 16.07 3.05
CA ASP A 122 -0.18 16.78 4.23
C ASP A 122 -1.13 16.60 5.43
N GLN A 123 -2.43 16.73 5.17
CA GLN A 123 -3.52 16.48 6.12
C GLN A 123 -3.50 15.04 6.67
N PHE A 124 -3.36 14.03 5.81
CA PHE A 124 -3.26 12.64 6.24
C PHE A 124 -2.02 12.37 7.10
N THR A 125 -0.85 12.86 6.68
CA THR A 125 0.38 12.70 7.48
C THR A 125 0.28 13.37 8.85
N SER A 126 -0.42 14.52 8.94
CA SER A 126 -0.78 15.16 10.22
C SER A 126 -1.78 14.32 11.04
N GLN A 127 -2.78 13.70 10.41
CA GLN A 127 -3.74 12.82 11.08
C GLN A 127 -3.05 11.60 11.73
N VAL A 128 -2.13 10.94 11.01
CA VAL A 128 -1.44 9.73 11.49
C VAL A 128 -0.14 10.02 12.25
N GLU A 129 0.29 11.29 12.35
CA GLU A 129 1.54 11.72 13.00
C GLU A 129 1.75 11.04 14.36
N ARG A 130 0.73 11.04 15.22
CA ARG A 130 0.79 10.47 16.58
C ARG A 130 1.07 8.96 16.61
N ILE A 131 0.82 8.26 15.52
CA ILE A 131 1.14 6.83 15.34
C ILE A 131 2.52 6.73 14.67
N ALA A 132 2.66 7.33 13.48
CA ALA A 132 3.82 7.17 12.60
C ALA A 132 5.13 7.80 13.13
N SER A 133 5.04 8.77 14.06
CA SER A 133 6.22 9.32 14.78
C SER A 133 6.69 8.44 15.94
N THR A 134 5.90 7.44 16.35
CA THR A 134 6.17 6.58 17.52
C THR A 134 6.48 5.14 17.11
N VAL A 135 5.78 4.60 16.11
CA VAL A 135 5.97 3.23 15.60
C VAL A 135 6.04 3.22 14.06
N PRO A 136 6.68 2.22 13.43
CA PRO A 136 6.74 2.15 11.97
C PRO A 136 5.34 2.06 11.37
N TYR A 137 5.03 2.98 10.47
CA TYR A 137 3.78 3.03 9.72
C TYR A 137 4.06 2.57 8.29
N MET A 138 4.02 1.25 8.10
CA MET A 138 4.24 0.60 6.82
C MET A 138 3.00 0.76 5.93
N ILE A 139 3.20 0.90 4.63
CA ILE A 139 2.10 1.07 3.67
C ILE A 139 2.22 0.10 2.48
N ALA A 140 1.11 -0.18 1.81
CA ALA A 140 1.08 -0.73 0.45
C ALA A 140 0.47 0.33 -0.51
N SER A 141 0.59 0.09 -1.81
CA SER A 141 -0.11 0.86 -2.85
C SER A 141 -1.47 0.22 -3.16
N GLY A 142 -2.50 1.07 -3.33
CA GLY A 142 -3.82 0.70 -3.84
C GLY A 142 -4.20 1.51 -5.08
N ASN A 143 -5.40 1.27 -5.61
CA ASN A 143 -5.87 1.90 -6.85
C ASN A 143 -6.00 3.42 -6.72
N HIS A 144 -6.39 3.93 -5.54
CA HIS A 144 -6.41 5.37 -5.28
C HIS A 144 -5.02 6.03 -5.13
N GLU A 145 -3.94 5.25 -5.02
CA GLU A 145 -2.58 5.78 -5.18
C GLU A 145 -2.11 5.70 -6.63
N ARG A 146 -2.35 4.57 -7.31
CA ARG A 146 -1.56 4.16 -8.49
C ARG A 146 -2.31 4.12 -9.83
N ASP A 147 -3.62 3.89 -9.88
CA ASP A 147 -4.33 3.70 -11.14
C ASP A 147 -4.54 5.01 -11.91
N ALA A 148 -3.95 5.09 -13.10
CA ALA A 148 -4.09 6.21 -14.02
C ALA A 148 -3.92 5.76 -15.50
N PRO A 149 -4.69 6.30 -16.47
CA PRO A 149 -4.69 5.77 -17.83
C PRO A 149 -3.34 5.92 -18.52
N ASN A 150 -2.89 4.89 -19.23
CA ASN A 150 -1.57 4.83 -19.90
C ASN A 150 -0.34 4.95 -18.96
N SER A 151 -0.50 4.88 -17.63
CA SER A 151 0.60 5.01 -16.65
C SER A 151 1.41 3.72 -16.42
N GLY A 152 1.04 2.62 -17.08
CA GLY A 152 1.63 1.30 -16.86
C GLY A 152 1.16 0.59 -15.59
N SER A 153 0.10 1.09 -14.92
CA SER A 153 -0.68 0.28 -13.98
C SER A 153 -1.30 -0.92 -14.70
N PHE A 154 -1.57 -2.00 -13.97
CA PHE A 154 -2.21 -3.21 -14.50
C PHE A 154 -3.70 -2.98 -14.79
N TYR A 155 -4.35 -2.14 -13.98
CA TYR A 155 -5.69 -1.62 -14.23
C TYR A 155 -5.58 -0.27 -14.95
N ASP A 156 -6.28 -0.11 -16.08
CA ASP A 156 -6.33 1.15 -16.86
C ASP A 156 -7.42 2.09 -16.28
N GLY A 157 -7.47 2.19 -14.95
CA GLY A 157 -8.39 3.05 -14.19
C GLY A 157 -7.89 4.49 -14.08
N ASN A 158 -8.62 5.33 -13.35
CA ASN A 158 -8.22 6.72 -13.04
C ASN A 158 -8.51 7.05 -11.56
N ASP A 159 -8.44 6.04 -10.69
CA ASP A 159 -8.89 6.13 -9.31
C ASP A 159 -7.95 7.03 -8.48
N SER A 160 -6.67 7.08 -8.86
CA SER A 160 -5.68 8.02 -8.32
C SER A 160 -5.87 9.48 -8.79
N GLY A 161 -6.85 9.77 -9.64
CA GLY A 161 -7.10 11.12 -10.17
C GLY A 161 -5.96 11.73 -11.00
N GLY A 162 -4.94 10.93 -11.36
CA GLY A 162 -3.73 11.38 -12.04
C GLY A 162 -2.48 11.44 -11.16
N GLU A 163 -2.54 11.04 -9.89
CA GLU A 163 -1.35 10.95 -9.03
C GLU A 163 -0.39 9.83 -9.44
N CYS A 164 -0.90 8.77 -10.08
CA CYS A 164 -0.14 7.70 -10.75
C CYS A 164 1.01 7.07 -9.93
N GLY A 165 0.85 7.00 -8.61
CA GLY A 165 1.80 6.45 -7.64
C GLY A 165 2.81 7.46 -7.08
N VAL A 166 3.05 8.58 -7.77
CA VAL A 166 4.18 9.51 -7.54
C VAL A 166 4.23 10.05 -6.10
N ILE A 167 3.06 10.33 -5.50
CA ILE A 167 3.00 10.97 -4.18
C ILE A 167 3.08 9.93 -3.07
N ALA A 168 2.38 8.80 -3.21
CA ALA A 168 2.53 7.66 -2.31
C ALA A 168 3.98 7.17 -2.24
N GLU A 169 4.65 7.05 -3.40
CA GLU A 169 6.05 6.61 -3.46
C GLU A 169 7.04 7.66 -2.94
N THR A 170 6.62 8.92 -2.80
CA THR A 170 7.48 10.03 -2.33
C THR A 170 7.31 10.27 -0.85
N MET A 171 6.07 10.53 -0.40
CA MET A 171 5.71 10.94 0.97
C MET A 171 6.01 9.85 2.01
N PHE A 172 5.82 8.58 1.63
CA PHE A 172 6.07 7.44 2.52
C PHE A 172 7.25 6.61 2.03
N TYR A 173 8.14 6.23 2.95
CA TYR A 173 9.26 5.35 2.66
C TYR A 173 8.90 3.90 2.97
N VAL A 174 9.13 3.02 2.00
CA VAL A 174 9.08 1.56 2.16
C VAL A 174 10.40 0.95 1.63
N PRO A 175 10.88 -0.18 2.19
CA PRO A 175 12.15 -0.80 1.81
C PRO A 175 12.07 -1.59 0.48
N ALA A 176 11.40 -1.03 -0.53
CA ALA A 176 11.33 -1.59 -1.87
C ALA A 176 12.63 -1.33 -2.64
N GLU A 177 13.09 -2.32 -3.43
CA GLU A 177 14.24 -2.17 -4.34
C GLU A 177 13.97 -1.08 -5.41
N ASN A 178 12.70 -0.88 -5.75
CA ASN A 178 12.22 0.24 -6.56
C ASN A 178 10.85 0.70 -6.01
N ARG A 179 10.78 1.92 -5.45
CA ARG A 179 9.55 2.47 -4.83
C ARG A 179 8.39 2.61 -5.83
N ALA A 180 8.67 2.88 -7.11
CA ALA A 180 7.66 2.96 -8.18
C ALA A 180 6.97 1.61 -8.51
N LYS A 181 7.48 0.49 -7.96
CA LYS A 181 6.87 -0.85 -8.06
C LYS A 181 6.19 -1.30 -6.78
N PHE A 182 6.36 -0.54 -5.69
CA PHE A 182 5.76 -0.69 -4.35
C PHE A 182 5.82 -2.04 -3.62
N TRP A 183 6.23 -3.14 -4.24
CA TRP A 183 6.37 -4.43 -3.56
C TRP A 183 7.67 -4.53 -2.75
N TYR A 184 7.59 -5.06 -1.52
CA TYR A 184 8.73 -5.21 -0.61
C TYR A 184 8.51 -6.28 0.46
N SER A 185 9.60 -6.70 1.09
CA SER A 185 9.61 -7.58 2.25
C SER A 185 9.98 -6.78 3.51
N THR A 186 9.38 -7.09 4.66
CA THR A 186 9.83 -6.54 5.95
C THR A 186 9.61 -7.52 7.09
N ASP A 187 10.40 -7.38 8.15
CA ASP A 187 10.42 -8.28 9.31
C ASP A 187 9.96 -7.53 10.57
N TYR A 188 9.20 -8.20 11.43
CA TYR A 188 8.98 -7.71 12.80
C TYR A 188 9.03 -8.85 13.81
N GLY A 189 10.20 -9.06 14.43
CA GLY A 189 10.41 -10.12 15.42
C GLY A 189 10.15 -11.52 14.87
N MET A 190 9.00 -12.10 15.21
CA MET A 190 8.57 -13.44 14.77
C MET A 190 7.73 -13.42 13.47
N PHE A 191 7.44 -12.25 12.92
CA PHE A 191 6.72 -12.07 11.66
C PHE A 191 7.67 -11.82 10.49
N HIS A 192 7.33 -12.38 9.33
CA HIS A 192 7.87 -12.00 8.02
C HIS A 192 6.71 -11.60 7.12
N PHE A 193 6.77 -10.40 6.53
CA PHE A 193 5.71 -9.83 5.69
C PHE A 193 6.19 -9.71 4.24
N CYS A 194 5.40 -10.26 3.31
CA CYS A 194 5.55 -10.03 1.88
C CYS A 194 4.42 -9.12 1.38
N ILE A 195 4.77 -7.88 1.02
CA ILE A 195 3.85 -6.85 0.54
C ILE A 195 3.92 -6.84 -0.98
N ALA A 196 2.78 -7.08 -1.63
CA ALA A 196 2.56 -6.94 -3.05
C ALA A 196 1.82 -5.63 -3.35
N ASP A 197 2.05 -5.09 -4.55
CA ASP A 197 1.32 -3.98 -5.14
C ASP A 197 0.33 -4.54 -6.16
N SER A 198 -0.97 -4.54 -5.84
CA SER A 198 -1.99 -5.10 -6.74
C SER A 198 -2.20 -4.28 -8.01
N GLU A 199 -1.63 -3.07 -8.09
CA GLU A 199 -1.79 -2.20 -9.24
C GLU A 199 -0.70 -2.45 -10.32
N HIS A 200 0.13 -3.47 -10.12
CA HIS A 200 1.06 -4.04 -11.11
C HIS A 200 0.87 -5.56 -11.26
N ASP A 201 1.20 -6.12 -12.43
CA ASP A 201 0.91 -7.53 -12.76
C ASP A 201 1.59 -8.53 -11.80
N TRP A 202 0.80 -9.25 -11.01
CA TRP A 202 1.24 -10.26 -10.04
C TRP A 202 1.28 -11.70 -10.58
N ARG A 203 0.93 -11.93 -11.85
CA ARG A 203 0.68 -13.28 -12.40
C ARG A 203 1.98 -14.04 -12.70
N GLU A 204 1.88 -15.37 -12.85
CA GLU A 204 3.05 -16.23 -13.04
C GLU A 204 3.95 -15.74 -14.19
N GLY A 205 5.26 -15.68 -13.92
CA GLY A 205 6.25 -15.17 -14.86
C GLY A 205 6.48 -13.66 -14.82
N SER A 206 5.65 -12.86 -14.13
CA SER A 206 5.89 -11.43 -13.93
C SER A 206 7.13 -11.16 -13.06
N GLU A 207 7.55 -9.90 -12.96
CA GLU A 207 8.62 -9.49 -12.03
C GLU A 207 8.13 -9.56 -10.56
N GLN A 208 6.91 -9.11 -10.30
CA GLN A 208 6.29 -9.17 -8.98
C GLN A 208 6.13 -10.62 -8.51
N TYR A 209 5.71 -11.55 -9.38
CA TYR A 209 5.58 -12.97 -8.99
C TYR A 209 6.91 -13.56 -8.52
N LYS A 210 8.01 -13.24 -9.23
CA LYS A 210 9.38 -13.65 -8.85
C LYS A 210 9.83 -13.01 -7.55
N PHE A 211 9.45 -11.75 -7.30
CA PHE A 211 9.65 -11.12 -6.00
C PHE A 211 8.86 -11.83 -4.89
N ILE A 212 7.58 -12.12 -5.09
CA ILE A 212 6.71 -12.78 -4.09
C ILE A 212 7.27 -14.18 -3.76
N GLU A 213 7.64 -14.99 -4.76
CA GLU A 213 8.27 -16.28 -4.53
C GLU A 213 9.59 -16.14 -3.75
N LYS A 214 10.48 -15.22 -4.16
CA LYS A 214 11.74 -14.94 -3.46
C LYS A 214 11.53 -14.50 -2.01
N CYS A 215 10.52 -13.67 -1.75
CA CYS A 215 10.15 -13.19 -0.42
C CYS A 215 9.69 -14.36 0.46
N LEU A 216 8.67 -15.09 0.01
CA LEU A 216 8.09 -16.24 0.73
C LEU A 216 9.12 -17.36 0.99
N ALA A 217 10.05 -17.58 0.06
CA ALA A 217 11.16 -18.52 0.21
C ALA A 217 12.27 -18.06 1.17
N SER A 218 12.38 -16.76 1.47
CA SER A 218 13.45 -16.21 2.31
C SER A 218 13.18 -16.31 3.82
N ALA A 219 11.93 -16.53 4.22
CA ALA A 219 11.52 -16.58 5.61
C ALA A 219 12.10 -17.81 6.35
N ASP A 220 13.00 -17.59 7.32
CA ASP A 220 13.42 -18.63 8.24
C ASP A 220 12.29 -18.96 9.22
N ARG A 221 11.40 -19.88 8.81
CA ARG A 221 10.22 -20.29 9.60
C ARG A 221 10.54 -20.87 10.99
N ARG A 222 11.81 -21.09 11.36
CA ARG A 222 12.21 -21.45 12.74
C ARG A 222 12.33 -20.21 13.63
N LYS A 223 12.74 -19.06 13.09
CA LYS A 223 12.82 -17.77 13.79
C LYS A 223 11.57 -16.91 13.58
N GLN A 224 11.00 -17.00 12.39
CA GLN A 224 9.85 -16.23 11.92
C GLN A 224 8.72 -17.18 11.52
N PRO A 225 8.07 -17.85 12.48
CA PRO A 225 7.04 -18.83 12.20
C PRO A 225 5.79 -18.22 11.55
N TRP A 226 5.56 -16.92 11.70
CA TRP A 226 4.38 -16.22 11.18
C TRP A 226 4.67 -15.57 9.83
N LEU A 227 4.25 -16.23 8.75
CA LEU A 227 4.45 -15.78 7.36
C LEU A 227 3.18 -15.13 6.84
N ILE A 228 3.25 -13.83 6.57
CA ILE A 228 2.09 -12.99 6.23
C ILE A 228 2.23 -12.46 4.80
N PHE A 229 1.17 -12.62 4.00
CA PHE A 229 1.05 -11.98 2.69
C PHE A 229 0.11 -10.78 2.77
N VAL A 230 0.42 -9.71 2.03
CA VAL A 230 -0.36 -8.47 2.00
C VAL A 230 -0.49 -7.99 0.55
N ALA A 231 -1.68 -7.60 0.13
CA ALA A 231 -1.95 -6.81 -1.08
C ALA A 231 -3.10 -5.82 -0.81
N HIS A 232 -3.32 -4.85 -1.69
CA HIS A 232 -4.47 -3.96 -1.57
C HIS A 232 -5.75 -4.62 -2.11
N ARG A 233 -5.87 -4.82 -3.44
CA ARG A 233 -7.02 -5.50 -4.04
C ARG A 233 -7.11 -6.96 -3.58
N VAL A 234 -8.33 -7.52 -3.59
CA VAL A 234 -8.60 -8.86 -3.04
C VAL A 234 -8.17 -9.96 -4.02
N LEU A 235 -6.86 -10.24 -4.05
CA LEU A 235 -6.30 -11.35 -4.83
C LEU A 235 -6.71 -12.74 -4.27
N GLY A 236 -7.26 -12.81 -3.05
CA GLY A 236 -7.70 -14.04 -2.40
C GLY A 236 -9.21 -14.34 -2.56
N TYR A 237 -9.95 -14.12 -1.48
CA TYR A 237 -11.37 -14.44 -1.35
C TYR A 237 -12.16 -13.29 -0.72
N SER A 238 -13.25 -12.88 -1.36
CA SER A 238 -14.29 -12.02 -0.77
C SER A 238 -15.65 -12.28 -1.41
N SER A 239 -16.71 -12.21 -0.62
CA SER A 239 -18.11 -12.30 -1.03
C SER A 239 -18.72 -10.95 -1.46
N SER A 240 -17.98 -9.84 -1.45
CA SER A 240 -18.48 -8.55 -1.96
C SER A 240 -18.37 -8.41 -3.46
N TYR A 241 -17.45 -9.14 -4.11
CA TYR A 241 -17.52 -9.35 -5.54
C TYR A 241 -18.70 -10.28 -5.83
N TRP A 242 -19.60 -9.84 -6.70
CA TRP A 242 -20.76 -10.63 -7.15
C TRP A 242 -21.30 -10.22 -8.52
N LYS A 243 -21.09 -8.97 -8.96
CA LYS A 243 -21.54 -8.46 -10.27
C LYS A 243 -20.96 -9.28 -11.43
N ASP A 244 -19.68 -9.63 -11.32
CA ASP A 244 -18.93 -10.43 -12.31
C ASP A 244 -18.83 -11.91 -11.92
N ALA A 245 -19.62 -12.35 -10.94
CA ALA A 245 -19.65 -13.71 -10.36
C ALA A 245 -18.33 -14.28 -9.79
N SER A 246 -17.23 -13.51 -9.80
CA SER A 246 -15.99 -13.83 -9.09
C SER A 246 -16.10 -13.51 -7.59
N PHE A 247 -15.24 -14.14 -6.77
CA PHE A 247 -15.11 -13.93 -5.33
C PHE A 247 -13.78 -13.26 -4.97
N GLY A 248 -13.43 -12.18 -5.65
CA GLY A 248 -12.11 -11.53 -5.63
C GLY A 248 -11.64 -11.17 -7.04
N GLU A 249 -10.46 -10.59 -7.17
CA GLU A 249 -9.92 -10.12 -8.46
C GLU A 249 -9.71 -11.27 -9.47
N PRO A 250 -10.02 -11.07 -10.77
CA PRO A 250 -9.74 -12.04 -11.82
C PRO A 250 -8.25 -12.38 -11.91
N MET A 251 -7.90 -13.68 -11.98
CA MET A 251 -6.52 -14.19 -12.00
C MET A 251 -5.73 -13.96 -10.70
N GLY A 252 -6.34 -13.43 -9.64
CA GLY A 252 -5.73 -13.21 -8.32
C GLY A 252 -5.21 -14.50 -7.71
N ARG A 253 -6.15 -15.32 -7.20
CA ARG A 253 -5.82 -16.55 -6.46
C ARG A 253 -5.27 -17.64 -7.37
N GLU A 254 -5.71 -17.67 -8.63
CA GLU A 254 -5.31 -18.70 -9.59
C GLU A 254 -3.80 -18.69 -9.82
N SER A 255 -3.19 -17.49 -9.83
CA SER A 255 -1.74 -17.32 -9.94
C SER A 255 -1.01 -17.59 -8.62
N LEU A 256 -1.49 -17.00 -7.52
CA LEU A 256 -0.70 -16.89 -6.28
C LEU A 256 -0.93 -18.03 -5.28
N GLN A 257 -2.04 -18.76 -5.34
CA GLN A 257 -2.32 -19.83 -4.36
C GLN A 257 -1.28 -20.96 -4.38
N GLY A 258 -0.62 -21.21 -5.52
CA GLY A 258 0.50 -22.14 -5.61
C GLY A 258 1.67 -21.72 -4.71
N LEU A 259 2.03 -20.43 -4.69
CA LEU A 259 3.07 -19.89 -3.82
C LEU A 259 2.61 -19.88 -2.35
N TRP A 260 1.38 -19.44 -2.07
CA TRP A 260 0.84 -19.41 -0.72
C TRP A 260 0.80 -20.80 -0.07
N GLN A 261 0.43 -21.83 -0.83
CA GLN A 261 0.41 -23.23 -0.38
C GLN A 261 1.81 -23.83 -0.25
N LYS A 262 2.68 -23.64 -1.26
CA LYS A 262 4.08 -24.12 -1.28
C LYS A 262 4.87 -23.63 -0.06
N TYR A 263 4.82 -22.33 0.20
CA TYR A 263 5.55 -21.68 1.30
C TYR A 263 4.75 -21.61 2.60
N LYS A 264 3.50 -22.07 2.59
CA LYS A 264 2.58 -22.16 3.74
C LYS A 264 2.41 -20.80 4.43
N VAL A 265 1.90 -19.84 3.67
CA VAL A 265 1.45 -18.53 4.16
C VAL A 265 0.32 -18.75 5.15
N ASP A 266 0.42 -18.10 6.31
CA ASP A 266 -0.52 -18.31 7.41
C ASP A 266 -1.77 -17.47 7.23
N ILE A 267 -1.58 -16.18 6.91
CA ILE A 267 -2.63 -15.20 6.72
C ILE A 267 -2.29 -14.35 5.49
N ALA A 268 -3.26 -14.17 4.60
CA ALA A 268 -3.21 -13.25 3.48
C ALA A 268 -4.23 -12.12 3.70
N PHE A 269 -3.74 -10.88 3.82
CA PHE A 269 -4.55 -9.68 4.05
C PHE A 269 -4.81 -8.90 2.77
N PHE A 270 -6.03 -8.35 2.67
CA PHE A 270 -6.49 -7.53 1.56
C PHE A 270 -7.28 -6.32 2.05
N GLY A 271 -7.06 -5.17 1.42
CA GLY A 271 -7.86 -3.95 1.56
C GLY A 271 -9.01 -3.92 0.53
N HIS A 272 -9.15 -2.77 -0.14
CA HIS A 272 -10.05 -2.45 -1.26
C HIS A 272 -11.56 -2.59 -1.02
N ILE A 273 -12.02 -3.74 -0.52
CA ILE A 273 -13.41 -3.98 -0.15
C ILE A 273 -13.63 -3.42 1.25
N HIS A 274 -14.42 -2.35 1.35
CA HIS A 274 -14.66 -1.61 2.60
C HIS A 274 -15.59 -2.33 3.59
N ASN A 275 -15.16 -3.49 4.08
CA ASN A 275 -15.79 -4.25 5.15
C ASN A 275 -14.75 -5.19 5.80
N TYR A 276 -15.20 -6.12 6.64
CA TYR A 276 -14.39 -7.21 7.16
C TYR A 276 -14.98 -8.57 6.78
N GLU A 277 -14.15 -9.47 6.27
CA GLU A 277 -14.51 -10.86 5.96
C GLU A 277 -13.32 -11.79 6.22
N ARG A 278 -13.55 -12.91 6.90
CA ARG A 278 -12.53 -13.92 7.20
C ARG A 278 -12.92 -15.30 6.72
N THR A 279 -11.97 -15.98 6.08
CA THR A 279 -12.16 -17.36 5.61
C THR A 279 -11.75 -18.41 6.65
N CYS A 280 -12.11 -19.66 6.38
CA CYS A 280 -11.38 -20.82 6.89
C CYS A 280 -9.97 -20.86 6.27
N PRO A 281 -9.01 -21.63 6.84
CA PRO A 281 -7.82 -22.05 6.10
C PRO A 281 -8.28 -22.72 4.80
N VAL A 282 -7.97 -22.13 3.65
CA VAL A 282 -8.57 -22.48 2.36
C VAL A 282 -7.51 -22.70 1.30
N TYR A 283 -7.75 -23.67 0.42
CA TYR A 283 -6.95 -23.91 -0.78
C TYR A 283 -7.87 -24.41 -1.90
N GLN A 284 -7.70 -23.92 -3.13
CA GLN A 284 -8.56 -24.24 -4.29
C GLN A 284 -10.07 -24.12 -4.00
N GLY A 285 -10.47 -23.19 -3.12
CA GLY A 285 -11.86 -22.94 -2.72
C GLY A 285 -12.44 -23.90 -1.66
N GLN A 286 -11.65 -24.85 -1.14
CA GLN A 286 -12.06 -25.82 -0.14
C GLN A 286 -11.48 -25.50 1.24
N CYS A 287 -12.27 -25.68 2.31
CA CYS A 287 -11.76 -25.52 3.68
C CYS A 287 -10.86 -26.70 4.07
N MET A 288 -9.60 -26.40 4.37
CA MET A 288 -8.55 -27.35 4.75
C MET A 288 -8.53 -27.65 6.27
N HIS A 289 -9.46 -27.03 7.03
CA HIS A 289 -9.65 -27.22 8.47
C HIS A 289 -11.12 -27.00 8.88
N VAL A 290 -11.60 -27.74 9.89
CA VAL A 290 -13.01 -27.71 10.34
C VAL A 290 -13.27 -26.72 11.49
N GLY A 291 -12.28 -26.51 12.37
CA GLY A 291 -12.38 -25.53 13.46
C GLY A 291 -12.36 -24.08 12.96
N LYS A 292 -13.08 -23.18 13.67
CA LYS A 292 -13.35 -21.79 13.23
C LYS A 292 -12.58 -20.68 13.97
N SER A 293 -12.12 -20.96 15.19
CA SER A 293 -11.47 -19.99 16.10
C SER A 293 -10.20 -20.53 16.74
N HIS A 294 -9.97 -21.83 16.71
CA HIS A 294 -8.76 -22.46 17.23
C HIS A 294 -8.20 -23.39 16.16
N TYR A 295 -6.99 -23.08 15.69
CA TYR A 295 -6.25 -23.81 14.68
C TYR A 295 -5.01 -24.41 15.33
N SER A 296 -4.69 -25.65 15.03
CA SER A 296 -3.49 -26.31 15.55
C SER A 296 -2.91 -27.34 14.60
N GLY A 297 -1.61 -27.59 14.75
CA GLY A 297 -0.86 -28.46 13.85
C GLY A 297 -0.63 -27.84 12.47
N THR A 298 -0.70 -28.69 11.44
CA THR A 298 -0.17 -28.42 10.09
C THR A 298 -0.89 -27.30 9.35
N VAL A 299 -0.11 -26.46 8.64
CA VAL A 299 -0.61 -25.33 7.83
C VAL A 299 -1.14 -25.84 6.48
N ASN A 300 -2.33 -26.45 6.49
CA ASN A 300 -2.92 -27.12 5.33
C ASN A 300 -3.48 -26.17 4.25
N GLY A 301 -3.62 -24.88 4.56
CA GLY A 301 -4.11 -23.83 3.66
C GLY A 301 -4.04 -22.46 4.35
N THR A 302 -4.10 -21.37 3.58
CA THR A 302 -3.97 -20.00 4.07
C THR A 302 -5.30 -19.45 4.58
N ILE A 303 -5.28 -18.64 5.64
CA ILE A 303 -6.46 -17.86 6.06
C ILE A 303 -6.48 -16.55 5.28
N HIS A 304 -7.54 -16.26 4.54
CA HIS A 304 -7.70 -15.00 3.82
C HIS A 304 -8.57 -14.05 4.63
N VAL A 305 -8.18 -12.77 4.66
CA VAL A 305 -8.82 -11.72 5.45
C VAL A 305 -8.97 -10.46 4.62
N VAL A 306 -10.21 -10.04 4.38
CA VAL A 306 -10.54 -8.68 3.95
C VAL A 306 -10.60 -7.80 5.20
N VAL A 307 -9.88 -6.68 5.17
CA VAL A 307 -9.82 -5.67 6.25
C VAL A 307 -9.82 -4.25 5.68
N GLY A 308 -10.51 -4.04 4.55
CA GLY A 308 -10.66 -2.72 3.92
C GLY A 308 -11.61 -1.77 4.66
N GLY A 309 -12.28 -2.22 5.74
CA GLY A 309 -13.15 -1.41 6.62
C GLY A 309 -12.43 -0.29 7.43
N GLY A 310 -11.25 0.16 7.00
CA GLY A 310 -10.43 1.14 7.74
C GLY A 310 -11.05 2.54 7.85
N GLY A 311 -11.95 2.93 6.94
CA GLY A 311 -12.70 4.18 7.09
C GLY A 311 -13.58 4.59 5.91
N SER A 312 -13.23 4.18 4.68
CA SER A 312 -13.98 4.48 3.44
C SER A 312 -15.38 3.86 3.41
N HIS A 313 -16.29 4.50 2.68
CA HIS A 313 -17.71 4.12 2.53
C HIS A 313 -17.95 2.60 2.39
N LEU A 314 -18.80 2.04 3.26
CA LEU A 314 -18.90 0.60 3.46
C LEU A 314 -19.39 -0.18 2.21
N SER A 315 -18.74 -1.31 1.95
CA SER A 315 -19.03 -2.21 0.83
C SER A 315 -19.99 -3.32 1.25
N ALA A 316 -21.10 -3.46 0.52
CA ALA A 316 -22.07 -4.53 0.76
C ALA A 316 -21.52 -5.92 0.36
N PHE A 317 -22.05 -6.98 0.98
CA PHE A 317 -21.82 -8.36 0.55
C PHE A 317 -22.82 -8.79 -0.52
N GLY A 318 -22.39 -9.67 -1.42
CA GLY A 318 -23.26 -10.38 -2.35
C GLY A 318 -24.17 -11.40 -1.65
N PRO A 319 -25.26 -11.85 -2.31
CA PRO A 319 -26.27 -12.72 -1.71
C PRO A 319 -25.80 -14.17 -1.50
N THR A 320 -24.68 -14.57 -2.10
CA THR A 320 -24.19 -15.96 -2.05
C THR A 320 -23.51 -16.26 -0.72
N GLN A 321 -24.01 -17.28 -0.02
CA GLN A 321 -23.32 -17.85 1.14
C GLN A 321 -22.29 -18.89 0.69
N THR A 322 -21.00 -18.57 0.82
CA THR A 322 -19.89 -19.48 0.50
C THR A 322 -19.55 -20.38 1.67
N SER A 323 -19.04 -21.58 1.39
CA SER A 323 -18.60 -22.54 2.40
C SER A 323 -17.37 -22.10 3.19
N TRP A 324 -16.51 -21.28 2.57
CA TRP A 324 -15.25 -20.82 3.14
C TRP A 324 -15.36 -19.56 4.01
N SER A 325 -16.43 -18.75 3.87
CA SER A 325 -16.64 -17.54 4.69
C SER A 325 -17.04 -17.93 6.11
N LEU A 326 -16.18 -17.65 7.10
CA LEU A 326 -16.47 -17.93 8.52
C LEU A 326 -17.09 -16.75 9.26
N TYR A 327 -16.68 -15.52 8.93
CA TYR A 327 -17.18 -14.29 9.55
C TYR A 327 -17.28 -13.16 8.51
N LYS A 328 -18.28 -12.29 8.68
CA LYS A 328 -18.52 -11.09 7.87
C LYS A 328 -19.02 -9.96 8.77
N ASP A 329 -18.52 -8.75 8.58
CA ASP A 329 -19.01 -7.55 9.26
C ASP A 329 -18.97 -6.35 8.30
N SER A 330 -20.10 -5.65 8.17
CA SER A 330 -20.27 -4.48 7.29
C SER A 330 -20.23 -3.22 8.15
N ASP A 331 -19.07 -2.96 8.75
CA ASP A 331 -18.81 -1.85 9.68
C ASP A 331 -17.32 -1.46 9.62
N PHE A 332 -16.94 -0.38 10.31
CA PHE A 332 -15.56 0.08 10.36
C PHE A 332 -14.76 -0.69 11.42
N GLY A 333 -13.55 -1.11 11.06
CA GLY A 333 -12.68 -1.87 11.95
C GLY A 333 -11.30 -2.16 11.36
N PHE A 334 -10.46 -2.77 12.20
CA PHE A 334 -9.07 -3.09 11.91
C PHE A 334 -8.68 -4.42 12.58
N VAL A 335 -7.56 -5.01 12.17
CA VAL A 335 -7.03 -6.24 12.77
C VAL A 335 -5.82 -5.95 13.66
N LYS A 336 -5.72 -6.67 14.77
CA LYS A 336 -4.54 -6.77 15.62
C LYS A 336 -4.02 -8.20 15.61
N LEU A 337 -2.70 -8.35 15.47
CA LEU A 337 -1.98 -9.62 15.62
C LEU A 337 -1.12 -9.57 16.88
N THR A 338 -1.18 -10.61 17.69
CA THR A 338 -0.34 -10.76 18.89
C THR A 338 0.35 -12.11 18.88
N ALA A 339 1.64 -12.14 18.54
CA ALA A 339 2.48 -13.34 18.62
C ALA A 339 3.06 -13.48 20.03
N TYR A 340 2.46 -14.33 20.86
CA TYR A 340 2.91 -14.52 22.24
C TYR A 340 4.24 -15.27 22.33
N ASN A 341 4.52 -16.15 21.36
CA ASN A 341 5.76 -16.90 21.22
C ASN A 341 5.81 -17.56 19.82
N HIS A 342 6.84 -18.38 19.58
CA HIS A 342 7.05 -19.02 18.27
C HIS A 342 5.99 -20.07 17.91
N SER A 343 5.22 -20.57 18.89
CA SER A 343 4.16 -21.57 18.67
C SER A 343 2.74 -21.02 18.82
N SER A 344 2.55 -19.77 19.27
CA SER A 344 1.23 -19.19 19.55
C SER A 344 1.02 -17.77 18.99
N LEU A 345 0.02 -17.63 18.12
CA LEU A 345 -0.47 -16.38 17.55
C LEU A 345 -1.95 -16.18 17.91
N LEU A 346 -2.32 -14.97 18.34
CA LEU A 346 -3.69 -14.49 18.43
C LEU A 346 -3.96 -13.48 17.30
N PHE A 347 -5.13 -13.60 16.68
CA PHE A 347 -5.74 -12.65 15.76
C PHE A 347 -6.99 -12.06 16.41
N GLU A 348 -7.16 -10.74 16.34
CA GLU A 348 -8.34 -10.01 16.78
C GLU A 348 -8.80 -9.04 15.69
N TYR A 349 -10.07 -9.13 15.26
CA TYR A 349 -10.74 -8.06 14.53
C TYR A 349 -11.47 -7.16 15.52
N LYS A 350 -11.17 -5.86 15.46
CA LYS A 350 -11.65 -4.83 16.38
C LYS A 350 -12.44 -3.78 15.62
N LYS A 351 -13.66 -3.44 16.08
CA LYS A 351 -14.44 -2.33 15.48
C LYS A 351 -13.82 -1.00 15.85
N SER A 352 -13.83 -0.05 14.92
CA SER A 352 -13.31 1.30 15.13
C SER A 352 -14.24 2.15 16.02
N SER A 353 -15.53 1.84 16.05
CA SER A 353 -16.54 2.56 16.83
C SER A 353 -16.31 2.51 18.34
N ASP A 354 -15.85 1.38 18.89
CA ASP A 354 -15.63 1.19 20.32
C ASP A 354 -14.25 0.65 20.70
N GLY A 355 -13.56 -0.06 19.80
CA GLY A 355 -12.27 -0.70 20.06
C GLY A 355 -12.38 -2.11 20.65
N ASN A 356 -13.58 -2.69 20.73
CA ASN A 356 -13.81 -4.05 21.22
C ASN A 356 -13.54 -5.09 20.12
N VAL A 357 -13.27 -6.34 20.53
CA VAL A 357 -13.04 -7.50 19.64
C VAL A 357 -14.37 -8.12 19.24
N TYR A 358 -14.60 -8.31 17.94
CA TYR A 358 -15.84 -8.87 17.39
C TYR A 358 -15.67 -10.24 16.71
N ASP A 359 -14.47 -10.52 16.19
CA ASP A 359 -14.06 -11.83 15.68
C ASP A 359 -12.61 -12.08 16.08
N SER A 360 -12.25 -13.34 16.33
CA SER A 360 -10.90 -13.71 16.75
C SER A 360 -10.57 -15.17 16.47
N PHE A 361 -9.28 -15.46 16.36
CA PHE A 361 -8.80 -16.83 16.34
C PHE A 361 -7.38 -16.98 16.89
N THR A 362 -7.03 -18.18 17.33
CA THR A 362 -5.68 -18.55 17.77
C THR A 362 -5.09 -19.62 16.87
N ILE A 363 -3.82 -19.48 16.49
CA ILE A 363 -3.01 -20.56 15.92
C ILE A 363 -2.06 -21.09 17.01
N SER A 364 -2.04 -22.41 17.21
CA SER A 364 -1.18 -23.10 18.19
C SER A 364 -0.50 -24.32 17.55
N ARG A 365 0.78 -24.21 17.18
CA ARG A 365 1.52 -25.21 16.39
C ARG A 365 3.03 -25.10 16.61
N ASP A 366 3.79 -26.15 16.36
CA ASP A 366 5.25 -26.11 16.42
C ASP A 366 5.91 -25.98 15.04
N TYR A 367 7.20 -25.63 14.99
CA TYR A 367 7.97 -25.56 13.75
C TYR A 367 7.93 -26.85 12.88
N ARG A 368 7.81 -28.03 13.52
CA ARG A 368 7.63 -29.31 12.78
C ARG A 368 6.33 -29.31 11.94
N ASP A 369 5.30 -28.61 12.41
CA ASP A 369 3.98 -28.58 11.79
C ASP A 369 3.96 -27.59 10.61
N VAL A 370 4.88 -26.61 10.61
CA VAL A 370 5.20 -25.79 9.43
C VAL A 370 6.02 -26.57 8.40
N LEU A 371 6.91 -27.48 8.83
CA LEU A 371 7.65 -28.35 7.91
C LEU A 371 6.78 -29.47 7.30
N ALA A 372 5.83 -30.03 8.06
CA ALA A 372 5.01 -31.18 7.64
C ALA A 372 4.33 -30.96 6.27
N CYS A 373 4.43 -31.96 5.39
CA CYS A 373 3.94 -31.88 4.01
C CYS A 373 2.42 -31.73 3.93
N VAL A 374 1.98 -30.91 2.98
CA VAL A 374 0.56 -30.69 2.64
C VAL A 374 0.33 -30.90 1.14
N HIS A 375 -0.94 -30.99 0.72
CA HIS A 375 -1.30 -30.99 -0.70
C HIS A 375 -0.68 -29.75 -1.38
N ASP A 376 0.11 -29.99 -2.42
CA ASP A 376 0.82 -28.97 -3.22
C ASP A 376 1.82 -28.10 -2.40
N GLY A 377 2.21 -28.59 -1.21
CA GLY A 377 3.19 -27.99 -0.32
C GLY A 377 4.06 -29.04 0.38
N CYS A 378 4.78 -29.83 -0.42
CA CYS A 378 5.72 -30.86 0.04
C CYS A 378 7.01 -30.81 -0.77
N GLU A 379 8.16 -30.80 -0.10
CA GLU A 379 9.47 -30.73 -0.75
C GLU A 379 9.87 -32.06 -1.42
N PRO A 380 10.62 -32.03 -2.54
CA PRO A 380 11.12 -33.24 -3.19
C PRO A 380 12.02 -34.07 -2.26
N THR A 381 11.75 -35.38 -2.18
CA THR A 381 12.57 -36.34 -1.42
C THR A 381 13.46 -37.17 -2.34
N THR A 382 14.57 -37.66 -1.81
CA THR A 382 15.47 -38.60 -2.48
C THR A 382 15.44 -39.96 -1.78
N LEU A 383 15.66 -41.04 -2.54
CA LEU A 383 15.80 -42.41 -2.02
C LEU A 383 17.25 -42.76 -1.61
N GLY A 384 18.18 -41.79 -1.68
CA GLY A 384 19.54 -41.96 -1.18
C GLY A 384 19.58 -42.01 0.35
N SER A 385 20.12 -43.11 0.89
CA SER A 385 20.31 -43.38 2.32
C SER A 385 21.71 -42.98 2.81
#